data_AF-A0A2W6CQZ8-F1
#
_entry.id   AF-A0A2W6CQZ8-F1
#
_cell.length_a   1.000
_cell.length_b   1.000
_cell.length_c   1.000
_cell.angle_alpha   90.00
_cell.angle_beta   90.00
_cell.angle_gamma   90.00
#
_symmetry.space_group_name_H-M   'P 1'
#
loop_
_entity.id
_entity.type
_entity.pdbx_description
1 polymer ?
#
loop_
_entity_poly.entity_id
_entity_poly.type
_entity_poly.pdbx_seq_one_letter_code
_entity_poly.pdbx_strand_id
1 'polypeptide(L)' 'MRDIGPGHPGLNSHKYHSLTGPRGEEVWESYVENNTPGAWRLWWVYGPGADTLTIVTVGPHP' A
#
# COMPACT_ATOMS: atom_id res chain seq x y z
N MET A 1 -1.28 -10.80 18.63
CA MET A 1 -2.12 -10.61 17.44
C MET A 1 -1.20 -10.04 16.38
N ARG A 2 -0.87 -10.78 15.31
CA ARG A 2 -0.01 -10.27 14.24
C ARG A 2 -0.85 -9.25 13.47
N ASP A 3 -0.46 -7.98 13.52
CA ASP A 3 -1.22 -6.87 12.94
C ASP A 3 -1.56 -7.15 11.48
N ILE A 4 -2.84 -7.21 11.16
CA ILE A 4 -3.36 -7.32 9.80
C ILE A 4 -3.51 -5.87 9.32
N GLY A 5 -2.73 -5.45 8.32
CA GLY A 5 -2.76 -4.08 7.82
C GLY A 5 -1.38 -3.50 7.52
N PRO A 6 -1.25 -2.16 7.42
CA PRO A 6 -0.03 -1.51 6.90
C PRO A 6 1.20 -1.68 7.80
N GLY A 7 1.00 -2.00 9.08
CA GLY A 7 2.08 -2.33 10.00
C GLY A 7 2.66 -3.74 9.82
N HIS A 8 2.05 -4.60 8.99
CA HIS A 8 2.55 -5.95 8.78
C HIS A 8 3.85 -5.94 7.95
N PRO A 9 4.96 -6.51 8.44
CA PRO A 9 6.27 -6.37 7.81
C PRO A 9 6.38 -7.09 6.46
N GLY A 10 5.48 -8.04 6.17
CA GLY A 10 5.53 -8.84 4.93
C GLY A 10 5.36 -8.04 3.63
N LEU A 11 4.75 -6.86 3.68
CA LEU A 11 4.54 -6.00 2.49
C LEU A 11 5.49 -4.81 2.40
N ASN A 12 6.31 -4.55 3.44
CA ASN A 12 7.17 -3.35 3.53
C ASN A 12 6.43 -2.08 3.10
N SER A 13 5.29 -1.81 3.75
CA SER A 13 4.42 -0.71 3.39
C SER A 13 4.89 0.62 3.99
N HIS A 14 4.83 1.68 3.20
CA HIS A 14 5.13 3.05 3.63
C HIS A 14 3.94 3.96 3.36
N LYS A 15 3.67 4.89 4.27
CA LYS A 15 2.62 5.89 4.05
C LYS A 15 3.02 6.81 2.91
N TYR A 16 2.11 6.97 1.94
CA TYR A 16 2.29 7.87 0.82
C TYR A 16 1.74 9.25 1.19
N HIS A 17 2.64 10.19 1.51
CA HIS A 17 2.26 11.44 2.17
C HIS A 17 1.66 12.50 1.25
N SER A 18 1.86 12.40 -0.06
CA SER A 18 1.40 13.41 -1.04
C SER A 18 -0.04 13.21 -1.52
N LEU A 19 -0.69 12.12 -1.13
CA LEU A 19 -2.06 11.79 -1.57
C LEU A 19 -2.89 11.25 -0.40
N THR A 20 -4.18 11.55 -0.42
CA THR A 20 -5.18 10.91 0.43
C THR A 20 -6.22 10.22 -0.43
N GLY A 21 -6.84 9.17 0.12
CA GLY A 21 -7.93 8.46 -0.54
C GLY A 21 -9.17 9.35 -0.72
N PRO A 22 -10.14 8.95 -1.56
CA PRO A 22 -11.33 9.75 -1.86
C PRO A 22 -12.18 10.14 -0.65
N ARG A 23 -12.04 9.44 0.49
CA ARG A 23 -12.73 9.75 1.75
C ARG A 23 -11.75 10.18 2.85
N GLY A 24 -10.54 10.61 2.48
CA GLY A 24 -9.50 11.02 3.41
C GLY A 24 -8.67 9.87 3.98
N GLU A 25 -8.74 8.67 3.40
CA GLU A 25 -7.94 7.55 3.86
C GLU A 25 -6.44 7.78 3.67
N GLU A 26 -5.64 7.18 4.55
CA GLU A 26 -4.20 7.07 4.31
C GLU A 26 -3.94 6.15 3.12
N VAL A 27 -3.13 6.65 2.18
CA VAL A 27 -2.62 5.85 1.06
C VAL A 27 -1.30 5.24 1.47
N TRP A 28 -1.12 3.98 1.12
CA TRP A 28 0.09 3.21 1.38
C TRP A 28 0.71 2.76 0.07
N GLU A 29 2.03 2.77 0.02
CA GLU A 29 2.83 2.21 -1.07
C GLU A 29 3.49 0.91 -0.59
N SER A 30 3.59 -0.10 -1.44
CA SER A 30 4.30 -1.35 -1.16
C SER A 30 5.03 -1.87 -2.39
N TYR A 31 6.11 -2.61 -2.16
CA TYR A 31 6.94 -3.18 -3.20
C TYR A 31 6.33 -4.49 -3.70
N VAL A 32 6.13 -4.63 -5.01
CA VAL A 32 5.74 -5.92 -5.62
C VAL A 32 6.95 -6.86 -5.65
N GLU A 33 8.11 -6.30 -5.95
CA GLU A 33 9.37 -7.02 -6.07
C GLU A 33 10.42 -6.40 -5.14
N ASN A 34 11.24 -7.24 -4.52
CA ASN A 34 12.29 -6.81 -3.61
C ASN A 34 13.66 -6.85 -4.30
N ASN A 35 14.48 -5.82 -4.12
CA ASN A 35 15.84 -5.71 -4.67
C ASN A 35 15.98 -5.80 -6.20
N THR A 36 14.92 -5.46 -6.95
CA THR A 36 14.92 -5.46 -8.43
C THR A 36 14.92 -4.02 -8.97
N PRO A 37 15.88 -3.62 -9.84
CA PRO A 37 15.81 -2.35 -10.55
C PRO A 37 14.53 -2.27 -11.41
N GLY A 38 13.78 -1.16 -11.30
CA GLY A 38 12.48 -1.03 -11.97
C GLY A 38 11.34 -1.80 -11.31
N ALA A 39 11.50 -2.22 -10.04
CA ALA A 39 10.48 -2.92 -9.28
C ALA A 39 9.13 -2.21 -9.32
N TRP A 40 8.09 -2.99 -9.54
CA TRP A 40 6.71 -2.50 -9.50
C TRP A 40 6.30 -2.13 -8.08
N ARG A 41 5.29 -1.26 -7.99
CA ARG A 41 4.68 -0.78 -6.75
C ARG A 41 3.18 -1.05 -6.77
N LEU A 42 2.63 -1.28 -5.59
CA LEU A 42 1.20 -1.22 -5.31
C LEU A 42 0.92 0.03 -4.48
N TRP A 43 -0.15 0.75 -4.82
CA TRP A 43 -0.75 1.74 -3.93
C TRP A 43 -2.11 1.26 -3.49
N TRP A 44 -2.40 1.42 -2.21
CA TRP A 44 -3.59 0.86 -1.61
C TRP A 44 -4.08 1.67 -0.41
N VAL A 45 -5.34 1.45 -0.05
CA VAL A 45 -5.99 2.02 1.15
C VAL A 45 -6.60 0.90 1.98
N TYR A 46 -6.64 1.06 3.31
CA TYR A 46 -7.42 0.17 4.17
C TYR A 46 -8.88 0.61 4.15
N GLY A 47 -9.79 -0.35 4.03
CA GLY A 47 -11.23 -0.12 3.84
C GLY A 47 -11.70 -0.37 2.40
N PRO A 48 -12.98 -0.09 2.10
CA PRO A 48 -13.96 0.56 2.99
C PRO A 48 -14.55 -0.36 4.08
N GLY A 49 -14.46 -1.67 3.91
CA GLY A 49 -14.92 -2.65 4.91
C GLY A 49 -13.87 -2.94 5.99
N ALA A 50 -14.30 -3.54 7.09
CA ALA A 50 -13.37 -4.14 8.04
C ALA A 50 -12.50 -5.20 7.34
N ASP A 51 -11.23 -5.27 7.71
CA ASP A 51 -10.25 -6.22 7.18
C ASP A 51 -10.13 -6.25 5.66
N THR A 52 -10.45 -5.12 5.02
CA THR A 52 -10.39 -4.96 3.57
C THR A 52 -9.19 -4.09 3.20
N LEU A 53 -8.45 -4.54 2.20
CA LEU A 53 -7.38 -3.77 1.58
C LEU A 53 -7.74 -3.55 0.12
N THR A 54 -7.92 -2.30 -0.28
CA THR A 54 -8.29 -1.93 -1.64
C THR A 54 -7.05 -1.49 -2.41
N ILE A 55 -6.70 -2.24 -3.46
CA ILE A 55 -5.65 -1.84 -4.40
C ILE A 55 -6.20 -0.72 -5.29
N VAL A 56 -5.53 0.43 -5.27
CA VAL A 56 -5.88 1.61 -6.07
C VAL A 56 -5.23 1.53 -7.43
N THR A 57 -3.94 1.21 -7.47
CA THR A 57 -3.19 1.05 -8.72
C THR A 57 -1.96 0.18 -8.53
N VAL A 58 -1.47 -0.38 -9.63
CA VAL A 58 -0.24 -1.18 -9.71
C VAL A 58 0.52 -0.69 -10.94
N GLY A 59 1.82 -0.44 -10.80
CA GLY A 59 2.62 0.02 -11.92
C GLY A 59 4.12 0.08 -11.63
N PRO A 60 4.93 0.42 -12.64
CA PRO A 60 6.36 0.63 -12.45
C PRO A 60 6.62 1.80 -11.49
N HIS A 61 7.73 1.76 -10.77
CA HIS A 61 8.22 2.94 -10.07
C HIS A 61 8.49 4.08 -11.09
N PRO A 62 8.04 5.32 -10.83
CA PRO A 62 8.33 6.47 -11.68
C PRO A 62 9.82 6.76 -11.85
#